data_AF-A0A8D0GT20-F1
#
_entry.id   AF-A0A8D0GT20-F1
#
_cell.length_a   1.000
_cell.length_b   1.000
_cell.length_c   1.000
_cell.angle_alpha   90.00
_cell.angle_beta   90.00
_cell.angle_gamma   90.00
#
_symmetry.space_group_name_H-M   'P 1'
#
loop_
_entity.id
_entity.type
_entity.pdbx_description
1 polymer ?
#
loop_
_entity_poly.entity_id
_entity_poly.type
_entity_poly.pdbx_seq_one_letter_code
_entity_poly.pdbx_strand_id
1 'polypeptide(L)'
;LAQASKILLSLTPSEVAVLKEGVHFLRNKADGKSYILYKEEDTLRACKNMCKHQGGLFIKDIEDLTGRCVRCTKHNWKLDVSTMKYVNPPDSFCQDDLVVEMDENNGLLLVELNPPNPWDTEPRTSENLAFGEVQVRNSQGCLFASVSCLLSKYHELHLPLFLSSYPTLKKLAEKRPDVPIYVGKTERPVFWFLDQSGVKLTNINIVPFGVWQQVDKNLRFMILMDGVHPEMDTCIIVEYKGHKILNTVDCTRPNGGTLPEKVDIMMSDFAGGASGFPMTFSGGKFTEEWKAQFIKTERKKLLNYKAQLVANLKPKIYCPFAGYFVEAHPSDKYIKETNLKNDPDELNRQIRKKSSDISTWTPKPGAILDLKALHSNPFSFSLGISDPPAGTKIFKESWDFDLYLNVLSVAIEDEVFRYPSWVKEYYTWAGFKGYNLVIRVLEQPVPKHLTSDRHSLLDLVIFPTENPPIQWSLEEKVSIMRHVVKHGLLWDDLYIGFQNRLQRDPDIYHHQ
;
A
#
# COMPACT_ATOMS: atom_id res chain seq x y z
N LEU A 1 27.17 14.88 2.84
CA LEU A 1 26.70 14.15 4.04
C LEU A 1 27.48 12.85 4.10
N ALA A 2 28.19 12.57 5.21
CA ALA A 2 28.96 11.33 5.35
C ALA A 2 28.01 10.13 5.53
N GLN A 3 28.33 9.00 4.92
CA GLN A 3 27.66 7.73 5.16
C GLN A 3 27.84 7.35 6.64
N ALA A 4 26.74 7.20 7.36
CA ALA A 4 26.79 6.76 8.76
C ALA A 4 26.63 5.24 8.79
N SER A 5 27.40 4.55 9.62
CA SER A 5 27.23 3.13 9.87
C SER A 5 26.86 2.90 11.34
N LYS A 6 26.13 1.82 11.60
CA LYS A 6 25.77 1.42 12.95
C LYS A 6 26.06 -0.05 13.14
N ILE A 7 26.91 -0.37 14.11
CA ILE A 7 27.10 -1.75 14.57
C ILE A 7 25.83 -2.17 15.30
N LEU A 8 25.17 -3.20 14.77
CA LEU A 8 23.93 -3.76 15.30
C LEU A 8 24.17 -4.97 16.20
N LEU A 9 25.24 -5.72 15.95
CA LEU A 9 25.66 -6.86 16.74
C LEU A 9 27.17 -7.07 16.57
N SER A 10 27.85 -7.50 17.64
CA SER A 10 29.23 -7.96 17.61
C SER A 10 29.29 -9.36 18.21
N LEU A 11 29.99 -10.25 17.53
CA LEU A 11 30.32 -11.61 17.99
C LEU A 11 31.81 -11.67 18.31
N THR A 12 32.14 -12.24 19.45
CA THR A 12 33.52 -12.48 19.85
C THR A 12 34.18 -13.56 18.98
N PRO A 13 35.52 -13.61 18.90
CA PRO A 13 36.21 -14.64 18.11
C PRO A 13 35.85 -16.07 18.50
N SER A 14 35.57 -16.32 19.79
CA SER A 14 35.12 -17.63 20.27
C SER A 14 33.69 -17.97 19.82
N GLU A 15 32.79 -16.98 19.74
CA GLU A 15 31.45 -17.14 19.17
C GLU A 15 31.50 -17.37 17.66
N VAL A 16 32.42 -16.71 16.97
CA VAL A 16 32.63 -16.90 15.52
C VAL A 16 33.21 -18.29 15.22
N ALA A 17 34.16 -18.77 16.03
CA ALA A 17 34.80 -20.08 15.84
C ALA A 17 33.84 -21.27 15.93
N VAL A 18 32.69 -21.13 16.61
CA VAL A 18 31.68 -22.18 16.72
C VAL A 18 30.59 -22.12 15.63
N LEU A 19 30.62 -21.12 14.74
CA LEU A 19 29.67 -20.98 13.64
C LEU A 19 29.90 -22.08 12.58
N LYS A 20 28.92 -22.99 12.51
CA LYS A 20 28.82 -24.03 11.47
C LYS A 20 28.21 -23.47 10.19
N GLU A 21 28.30 -24.24 9.11
CA GLU A 21 27.55 -23.96 7.88
C GLU A 21 26.03 -23.90 8.15
N GLY A 22 25.35 -22.98 7.47
CA GLY A 22 23.90 -22.79 7.52
C GLY A 22 23.42 -21.54 8.26
N VAL A 23 22.15 -21.56 8.69
CA VAL A 23 21.44 -20.42 9.30
C VAL A 23 21.60 -20.36 10.81
N HIS A 24 21.98 -19.19 11.32
CA HIS A 24 22.09 -18.86 12.74
C HIS A 24 21.16 -17.73 13.13
N PHE A 25 20.35 -17.93 14.16
CA PHE A 25 19.51 -16.89 14.75
C PHE A 25 20.25 -16.24 15.91
N LEU A 26 20.61 -14.98 15.74
CA LEU A 26 21.39 -14.22 16.71
C LEU A 26 20.50 -13.19 17.41
N ARG A 27 20.83 -12.84 18.65
CA ARG A 27 20.10 -11.83 19.41
C ARG A 27 21.07 -10.89 20.10
N ASN A 28 20.91 -9.58 19.87
CA ASN A 28 21.65 -8.58 20.62
C ASN A 28 21.04 -8.51 22.03
N LYS A 29 21.85 -8.81 23.05
CA LYS A 29 21.42 -8.82 24.46
C LYS A 29 21.13 -7.42 24.99
N ALA A 30 21.73 -6.37 24.41
CA ALA A 30 21.58 -4.99 24.88
C ALA A 30 20.23 -4.38 24.49
N ASP A 31 19.77 -4.60 23.26
CA ASP A 31 18.50 -4.03 22.76
C ASP A 31 17.41 -5.08 22.45
N GLY A 32 17.73 -6.36 22.64
CA GLY A 32 16.81 -7.48 22.45
C GLY A 32 16.47 -7.80 20.99
N LYS A 33 17.05 -7.09 20.01
CA LYS A 33 16.76 -7.31 18.58
C LYS A 33 17.41 -8.58 18.07
N SER A 34 16.74 -9.19 17.09
CA SER A 34 17.14 -10.47 16.52
C SER A 34 17.64 -10.30 15.08
N TYR A 35 18.61 -11.11 14.71
CA TYR A 35 19.31 -11.11 13.43
C TYR A 35 19.43 -12.54 12.91
N ILE A 36 19.63 -12.66 11.61
CA ILE A 36 19.93 -13.94 10.95
C ILE A 36 21.30 -13.80 10.32
N LEU A 37 22.18 -14.76 10.57
CA LEU A 37 23.48 -14.90 9.93
C LEU A 37 23.48 -16.22 9.14
N TYR A 38 23.80 -16.15 7.87
CA TYR A 38 24.00 -17.29 7.00
C TYR A 38 25.47 -17.45 6.68
N LYS A 39 25.97 -18.68 6.80
CA LYS A 39 27.33 -19.06 6.45
C LYS A 39 27.29 -20.19 5.42
N GLU A 40 27.96 -19.98 4.29
CA GLU A 40 28.24 -20.99 3.28
C GLU A 40 29.71 -20.84 2.83
N GLU A 41 30.56 -21.78 3.25
CA GLU A 41 32.00 -21.73 3.02
C GLU A 41 32.61 -20.42 3.56
N ASP A 42 33.23 -19.61 2.69
CA ASP A 42 33.78 -18.29 3.02
C ASP A 42 32.75 -17.15 2.89
N THR A 43 31.52 -17.46 2.49
CA THR A 43 30.45 -16.46 2.30
C THR A 43 29.65 -16.28 3.58
N LEU A 44 29.57 -15.04 4.06
CA LEU A 44 28.71 -14.64 5.16
C LEU A 44 27.70 -13.61 4.68
N ARG A 45 26.41 -13.83 5.00
CA ARG A 45 25.34 -12.85 4.77
C ARG A 45 24.51 -12.69 6.01
N ALA A 46 23.99 -11.49 6.25
CA ALA A 46 23.21 -11.24 7.45
C ALA A 46 22.04 -10.31 7.20
N CYS A 47 20.96 -10.47 7.96
CA CYS A 47 19.84 -9.56 7.91
C CYS A 47 19.18 -9.41 9.29
N LYS A 48 18.34 -8.39 9.44
CA LYS A 48 17.45 -8.29 10.61
C LYS A 48 16.45 -9.45 10.57
N ASN A 49 16.22 -10.12 11.69
CA ASN A 49 15.20 -11.16 11.80
C ASN A 49 13.80 -10.52 11.91
N MET A 50 13.34 -9.93 10.82
CA MET A 50 12.04 -9.28 10.72
C MET A 50 11.58 -9.33 9.27
N CYS A 51 10.54 -10.10 9.00
CA CYS A 51 9.95 -10.26 7.68
C CYS A 51 9.45 -8.90 7.17
N LYS A 52 9.89 -8.50 5.97
CA LYS A 52 9.47 -7.25 5.32
C LYS A 52 7.96 -7.15 5.08
N HIS A 53 7.24 -8.26 4.86
CA HIS A 53 5.79 -8.25 4.60
C HIS A 53 4.96 -7.63 5.74
N GLN A 54 4.93 -8.28 6.93
CA GLN A 54 4.16 -7.76 8.09
C GLN A 54 4.96 -7.82 9.40
N GLY A 55 6.29 -7.82 9.34
CA GLY A 55 7.16 -7.77 10.51
C GLY A 55 7.13 -9.02 11.39
N GLY A 56 6.72 -10.18 10.86
CA GLY A 56 6.83 -11.46 11.57
C GLY A 56 8.29 -11.86 11.76
N LEU A 57 8.61 -12.58 12.84
CA LEU A 57 9.94 -13.20 12.99
C LEU A 57 10.04 -14.40 12.05
N PHE A 58 11.24 -14.62 11.52
CA PHE A 58 11.59 -15.86 10.85
C PHE A 58 12.05 -16.90 11.86
N ILE A 59 11.72 -18.14 11.56
CA ILE A 59 12.16 -19.35 12.26
C ILE A 59 12.72 -20.33 11.24
N LYS A 60 13.49 -21.32 11.71
CA LYS A 60 13.98 -22.39 10.87
C LYS A 60 12.79 -23.09 10.19
N ASP A 61 12.89 -23.27 8.88
CA ASP A 61 11.92 -24.07 8.15
C ASP A 61 12.31 -25.55 8.28
N ILE A 62 11.45 -26.36 8.89
CA ILE A 62 11.71 -27.80 9.09
C ILE A 62 11.55 -28.58 7.78
N GLU A 63 10.87 -28.01 6.80
CA GLU A 63 10.66 -28.59 5.47
C GLU A 63 11.81 -28.25 4.51
N ASP A 64 12.70 -27.34 4.90
CA ASP A 64 13.80 -26.93 4.05
C ASP A 64 14.96 -27.94 4.09
N LEU A 65 15.10 -28.68 3.00
CA LEU A 65 16.18 -29.64 2.80
C LEU A 65 17.51 -28.95 2.40
N THR A 66 17.47 -27.69 1.95
CA THR A 66 18.67 -26.96 1.50
C THR A 66 19.43 -26.32 2.66
N GLY A 67 18.76 -26.07 3.79
CA GLY A 67 19.33 -25.39 4.95
C GLY A 67 19.58 -23.89 4.74
N ARG A 68 18.94 -23.28 3.73
CA ARG A 68 19.09 -21.87 3.34
C ARG A 68 17.81 -21.06 3.48
N CYS A 69 16.68 -21.71 3.75
CA CYS A 69 15.39 -21.07 3.84
C CYS A 69 14.91 -20.92 5.29
N VAL A 70 14.31 -19.78 5.57
CA VAL A 70 13.64 -19.50 6.85
C VAL A 70 12.18 -19.14 6.61
N ARG A 71 11.29 -19.54 7.52
CA ARG A 71 9.85 -19.35 7.40
C ARG A 71 9.35 -18.27 8.37
N CYS A 72 8.55 -17.35 7.86
CA CYS A 72 7.89 -16.32 8.65
C CYS A 72 6.77 -16.92 9.52
N THR A 73 6.76 -16.56 10.80
CA THR A 73 5.79 -17.05 11.80
C THR A 73 4.35 -16.58 11.59
N LYS A 74 4.11 -15.54 10.79
CA LYS A 74 2.77 -14.95 10.61
C LYS A 74 1.97 -15.50 9.43
N HIS A 75 2.63 -15.76 8.29
CA HIS A 75 1.94 -16.12 7.04
C HIS A 75 2.73 -17.11 6.18
N ASN A 76 3.69 -17.84 6.77
CA ASN A 76 4.46 -18.90 6.12
C ASN A 76 5.29 -18.48 4.89
N TRP A 77 5.52 -17.17 4.70
CA TRP A 77 6.45 -16.67 3.68
C TRP A 77 7.85 -17.21 3.94
N LYS A 78 8.54 -17.64 2.88
CA LYS A 78 9.88 -18.23 2.97
C LYS A 78 10.90 -17.28 2.37
N LEU A 79 11.98 -17.03 3.10
CA LEU A 79 13.12 -16.23 2.70
C LEU A 79 14.32 -17.16 2.51
N ASP A 80 14.93 -17.14 1.33
CA ASP A 80 16.26 -17.72 1.12
C ASP A 80 17.30 -16.71 1.59
N VAL A 81 18.00 -17.04 2.68
CA VAL A 81 18.98 -16.14 3.30
C VAL A 81 20.32 -16.12 2.57
N SER A 82 20.55 -17.05 1.64
CA SER A 82 21.75 -17.04 0.77
C SER A 82 21.62 -15.98 -0.33
N THR A 83 20.40 -15.71 -0.79
CA THR A 83 20.10 -14.72 -1.84
C THR A 83 19.42 -13.46 -1.32
N MET A 84 18.90 -13.49 -0.09
CA MET A 84 18.00 -12.49 0.50
C MET A 84 16.70 -12.31 -0.30
N LYS A 85 16.35 -13.28 -1.15
CA LYS A 85 15.12 -13.25 -1.94
C LYS A 85 14.06 -14.09 -1.26
N TYR A 86 12.83 -13.58 -1.26
CA TYR A 86 11.70 -14.40 -0.88
C TYR A 86 11.45 -15.42 -1.98
N VAL A 87 11.41 -16.68 -1.59
CA VAL A 87 11.13 -17.83 -2.47
C VAL A 87 9.68 -18.28 -2.37
N ASN A 88 8.95 -17.73 -1.40
CA ASN A 88 7.52 -17.93 -1.28
C ASN A 88 6.86 -16.69 -0.64
N PRO A 89 6.13 -15.87 -1.42
CA PRO A 89 5.99 -15.97 -2.88
C PRO A 89 7.32 -15.65 -3.60
N PRO A 90 7.65 -16.35 -4.70
CA PRO A 90 8.81 -16.01 -5.54
C PRO A 90 8.61 -14.64 -6.21
N ASP A 91 9.71 -14.04 -6.69
CA ASP A 91 9.71 -12.75 -7.41
C ASP A 91 8.99 -11.60 -6.68
N SER A 92 8.96 -11.66 -5.35
CA SER A 92 8.52 -10.55 -4.50
C SER A 92 9.71 -9.62 -4.17
N PHE A 93 9.73 -8.99 -2.99
CA PHE A 93 10.83 -8.10 -2.61
C PHE A 93 12.05 -8.86 -2.06
N CYS A 94 13.19 -8.18 -1.95
CA CYS A 94 14.39 -8.71 -1.28
C CYS A 94 14.46 -8.22 0.17
N GLN A 95 14.96 -9.04 1.09
CA GLN A 95 15.31 -8.63 2.45
C GLN A 95 16.53 -7.69 2.43
N ASP A 96 16.59 -6.72 3.35
CA ASP A 96 17.75 -5.81 3.46
C ASP A 96 18.96 -6.57 4.00
N ASP A 97 20.07 -6.50 3.28
CA ASP A 97 21.35 -7.09 3.68
C ASP A 97 22.07 -6.18 4.69
N LEU A 98 22.71 -6.81 5.67
CA LEU A 98 23.63 -6.15 6.60
C LEU A 98 25.05 -6.41 6.13
N VAL A 99 25.92 -5.42 6.28
CA VAL A 99 27.34 -5.62 6.02
C VAL A 99 27.91 -6.48 7.14
N VAL A 100 28.61 -7.56 6.77
CA VAL A 100 29.33 -8.42 7.70
C VAL A 100 30.80 -8.05 7.62
N GLU A 101 31.36 -7.54 8.72
CA GLU A 101 32.77 -7.14 8.80
C GLU A 101 33.49 -8.00 9.83
N MET A 102 34.76 -8.31 9.57
CA MET A 102 35.66 -8.90 10.55
C MET A 102 36.44 -7.79 11.23
N ASP A 103 36.48 -7.78 12.57
CA ASP A 103 37.32 -6.86 13.33
C ASP A 103 38.79 -7.32 13.39
N GLU A 104 39.66 -6.48 13.94
CA GLU A 104 41.11 -6.73 14.04
C GLU A 104 41.47 -8.00 14.84
N ASN A 105 40.54 -8.53 15.65
CA ASN A 105 40.73 -9.69 16.51
C ASN A 105 40.02 -10.95 15.97
N ASN A 106 39.55 -10.95 14.73
CA ASN A 106 38.69 -11.98 14.14
C ASN A 106 37.30 -12.11 14.80
N GLY A 107 36.81 -11.06 15.45
CA GLY A 107 35.41 -10.92 15.82
C GLY A 107 34.57 -10.54 14.59
N LEU A 108 33.26 -10.77 14.65
CA LEU A 108 32.34 -10.51 13.52
C LEU A 108 31.35 -9.42 13.91
N LEU A 109 31.23 -8.40 13.06
CA LEU A 109 30.35 -7.26 13.23
C LEU A 109 29.23 -7.31 12.20
N LEU A 110 27.99 -7.14 12.66
CA LEU A 110 26.84 -6.88 11.78
C LEU A 110 26.60 -5.38 11.73
N VAL A 111 26.79 -4.78 10.57
CA VAL A 111 26.77 -3.35 10.36
C VAL A 111 25.62 -2.97 9.44
N GLU A 112 24.79 -2.04 9.90
CA GLU A 112 23.79 -1.38 9.07
C GLU A 112 24.36 -0.08 8.51
N LEU A 113 24.36 0.02 7.18
CA LEU A 113 24.69 1.24 6.48
C LEU A 113 23.46 2.15 6.48
N ASN A 114 23.63 3.38 6.94
CA ASN A 114 22.64 4.43 6.90
C ASN A 114 23.10 5.48 5.87
N PRO A 115 22.73 5.30 4.58
CA PRO A 115 23.01 6.34 3.60
C PRO A 115 22.34 7.65 4.03
N PRO A 116 22.89 8.81 3.65
CA PRO A 116 22.23 10.09 3.89
C PRO A 116 20.79 10.05 3.37
N ASN A 117 19.85 10.61 4.15
CA ASN A 117 18.48 10.64 3.69
C ASN A 117 18.37 11.50 2.41
N PRO A 118 17.58 11.06 1.41
CA PRO A 118 17.49 11.78 0.15
C PRO A 118 16.89 13.18 0.32
N TRP A 119 15.95 13.38 1.25
CA TRP A 119 15.34 14.70 1.53
C TRP A 119 16.22 15.70 2.29
N ASP A 120 17.36 15.24 2.81
CA ASP A 120 18.37 16.09 3.46
C ASP A 120 19.43 16.58 2.46
N THR A 121 19.33 16.16 1.18
CA THR A 121 20.14 16.72 0.10
C THR A 121 19.69 18.15 -0.22
N GLU A 122 20.64 19.07 -0.34
CA GLU A 122 20.40 20.49 -0.62
C GLU A 122 19.35 21.11 0.33
N PRO A 123 19.63 21.17 1.64
CA PRO A 123 18.65 21.65 2.62
C PRO A 123 18.28 23.12 2.37
N ARG A 124 16.99 23.45 2.50
CA ARG A 124 16.49 24.82 2.43
C ARG A 124 16.11 25.29 3.82
N THR A 125 16.51 26.50 4.18
CA THR A 125 16.02 27.17 5.39
C THR A 125 14.58 27.61 5.16
N SER A 126 13.71 27.39 6.16
CA SER A 126 12.32 27.79 6.08
C SER A 126 12.18 29.32 6.01
N GLU A 127 11.55 29.83 4.97
CA GLU A 127 11.28 31.27 4.82
C GLU A 127 9.94 31.67 5.47
N ASN A 128 9.72 32.97 5.64
CA ASN A 128 8.42 33.47 6.07
C ASN A 128 7.37 33.29 4.98
N LEU A 129 6.25 32.67 5.36
CA LEU A 129 5.06 32.56 4.51
C LEU A 129 4.14 33.77 4.70
N ALA A 130 3.35 34.09 3.69
CA ALA A 130 2.16 34.94 3.77
C ALA A 130 0.90 34.09 4.03
N PHE A 131 -0.15 34.71 4.57
CA PHE A 131 -1.46 34.05 4.65
C PHE A 131 -1.97 33.72 3.25
N GLY A 132 -2.55 32.54 3.09
CA GLY A 132 -3.02 32.00 1.82
C GLY A 132 -1.91 31.45 0.93
N GLU A 133 -0.64 31.54 1.33
CA GLU A 133 0.49 31.09 0.50
C GLU A 133 0.67 29.57 0.51
N VAL A 134 0.34 28.90 1.61
CA VAL A 134 0.43 27.43 1.68
C VAL A 134 -0.85 26.93 2.32
N GLN A 135 -1.74 26.36 1.50
CA GLN A 135 -3.03 25.84 1.96
C GLN A 135 -3.18 24.36 1.63
N VAL A 136 -3.64 23.58 2.61
CA VAL A 136 -4.08 22.19 2.42
C VAL A 136 -5.60 22.17 2.46
N ARG A 137 -6.23 21.62 1.42
CA ARG A 137 -7.70 21.61 1.28
C ARG A 137 -8.22 20.19 1.16
N ASN A 138 -9.37 19.92 1.78
CA ASN A 138 -10.11 18.69 1.54
C ASN A 138 -11.28 18.92 0.58
N SER A 139 -11.36 18.18 -0.51
CA SER A 139 -12.52 18.14 -1.41
C SER A 139 -13.26 16.82 -1.22
N GLN A 140 -14.59 16.84 -1.25
CA GLN A 140 -15.45 15.67 -0.95
C GLN A 140 -14.93 14.34 -1.55
N GLY A 141 -14.50 13.41 -0.68
CA GLY A 141 -14.20 12.01 -1.00
C GLY A 141 -12.91 11.73 -1.78
N CYS A 142 -12.33 12.74 -2.40
CA CYS A 142 -10.94 12.78 -2.81
C CYS A 142 -10.43 14.06 -2.21
N LEU A 143 -9.71 14.00 -1.08
CA LEU A 143 -8.76 15.07 -0.86
C LEU A 143 -7.92 15.05 -2.14
N PHE A 144 -8.12 16.06 -2.98
CA PHE A 144 -7.10 16.45 -3.91
C PHE A 144 -5.93 16.87 -3.01
N ALA A 145 -5.14 15.90 -2.57
CA ALA A 145 -3.72 16.02 -2.61
C ALA A 145 -3.31 15.97 -4.10
N SER A 146 -3.95 16.72 -5.01
CA SER A 146 -3.24 17.92 -5.39
C SER A 146 -2.56 18.51 -4.16
N VAL A 147 -1.25 18.52 -4.17
CA VAL A 147 -0.60 19.71 -3.67
C VAL A 147 -0.98 20.84 -4.66
N SER A 148 -2.27 21.15 -4.81
CA SER A 148 -2.78 22.51 -4.72
C SER A 148 -2.77 22.89 -3.24
N CYS A 149 -1.64 22.64 -2.59
CA CYS A 149 -0.78 23.76 -2.24
C CYS A 149 -0.94 24.79 -3.37
N LEU A 150 -1.98 25.63 -3.24
CA LEU A 150 -2.07 26.93 -3.87
C LEU A 150 -0.85 27.65 -3.30
N LEU A 151 0.33 27.35 -3.85
CA LEU A 151 1.60 27.84 -3.35
C LEU A 151 1.82 29.30 -3.73
N SER A 152 0.88 29.82 -4.52
CA SER A 152 0.75 31.16 -5.05
C SER A 152 -0.39 31.10 -6.09
N LYS A 153 -0.88 32.25 -6.54
CA LYS A 153 -1.84 32.40 -7.66
C LYS A 153 -1.46 31.69 -8.98
N TYR A 154 -0.33 30.98 -9.06
CA TYR A 154 0.32 30.57 -10.31
C TYR A 154 0.72 29.08 -10.44
N HIS A 155 0.66 28.26 -9.38
CA HIS A 155 1.07 26.84 -9.47
C HIS A 155 0.04 25.90 -8.82
N GLU A 156 -0.47 24.94 -9.60
CA GLU A 156 -1.25 23.80 -9.11
C GLU A 156 -0.46 22.51 -9.40
N LEU A 157 0.04 21.83 -8.36
CA LEU A 157 0.68 20.52 -8.50
C LEU A 157 -0.38 19.43 -8.34
N HIS A 158 -0.77 18.80 -9.43
CA HIS A 158 -1.69 17.67 -9.44
C HIS A 158 -0.89 16.37 -9.28
N LEU A 159 -0.93 15.80 -8.09
CA LEU A 159 -0.21 14.56 -7.79
C LEU A 159 -1.09 13.34 -8.05
N PRO A 160 -0.53 12.28 -8.65
CA PRO A 160 -1.30 11.15 -9.16
C PRO A 160 -1.79 10.16 -8.10
N LEU A 161 -1.38 10.29 -6.85
CA LEU A 161 -1.73 9.34 -5.78
C LEU A 161 -3.24 9.13 -5.57
N PHE A 162 -4.08 10.08 -6.01
CA PHE A 162 -5.55 9.95 -6.04
C PHE A 162 -6.16 10.14 -7.43
N LEU A 163 -5.33 10.25 -8.46
CA LEU A 163 -5.75 10.35 -9.85
C LEU A 163 -5.89 8.99 -10.52
N SER A 164 -5.78 7.87 -9.81
CA SER A 164 -5.98 6.52 -10.37
C SER A 164 -7.45 6.25 -10.76
N SER A 165 -8.38 7.16 -10.45
CA SER A 165 -9.76 7.09 -10.94
C SER A 165 -9.86 7.61 -12.38
N TYR A 166 -9.90 6.70 -13.35
CA TYR A 166 -10.10 7.03 -14.77
C TYR A 166 -11.30 7.96 -15.05
N PRO A 167 -12.46 7.82 -14.39
CA PRO A 167 -13.56 8.78 -14.53
C PRO A 167 -13.19 10.21 -14.12
N THR A 168 -12.42 10.37 -13.04
CA THR A 168 -11.92 11.68 -12.61
C THR A 168 -10.86 12.21 -13.58
N LEU A 169 -9.95 11.36 -14.04
CA LEU A 169 -8.96 11.71 -15.05
C LEU A 169 -9.59 12.16 -16.35
N LYS A 170 -10.67 11.51 -16.78
CA LYS A 170 -11.40 11.89 -18.00
C LYS A 170 -11.94 13.31 -17.88
N LYS A 171 -12.59 13.63 -16.76
CA LYS A 171 -13.08 14.99 -16.48
C LYS A 171 -11.94 16.02 -16.37
N LEU A 172 -10.78 15.61 -15.85
CA LEU A 172 -9.58 16.46 -15.80
C LEU A 172 -9.03 16.72 -17.20
N ALA A 173 -8.85 15.67 -18.00
CA ALA A 173 -8.35 15.72 -19.37
C ALA A 173 -9.27 16.54 -20.30
N GLU A 174 -10.58 16.49 -20.10
CA GLU A 174 -11.56 17.32 -20.83
C GLU A 174 -11.36 18.83 -20.57
N LYS A 175 -10.85 19.20 -19.39
CA LYS A 175 -10.65 20.60 -18.98
C LYS A 175 -9.22 21.10 -19.18
N ARG A 176 -8.24 20.25 -18.88
CA ARG A 176 -6.80 20.55 -18.91
C ARG A 176 -6.02 19.28 -19.27
N PRO A 177 -5.96 18.91 -20.56
CA PRO A 177 -5.21 17.73 -21.00
C PRO A 177 -3.69 17.89 -20.86
N ASP A 178 -3.20 19.12 -20.73
CA ASP A 178 -1.79 19.51 -20.64
C ASP A 178 -1.29 19.68 -19.19
N VAL A 179 -2.16 19.44 -18.20
CA VAL A 179 -1.78 19.54 -16.78
C VAL A 179 -0.60 18.59 -16.48
N PRO A 180 0.50 19.09 -15.88
CA PRO A 180 1.63 18.24 -15.54
C PRO A 180 1.24 17.26 -14.44
N ILE A 181 1.43 15.96 -14.72
CA ILE A 181 1.22 14.86 -13.79
C ILE A 181 2.55 14.14 -13.58
N TYR A 182 2.95 13.93 -12.33
CA TYR A 182 4.23 13.31 -11.97
C TYR A 182 4.06 11.99 -11.25
N VAL A 183 4.43 10.87 -11.87
CA VAL A 183 4.35 9.52 -11.29
C VAL A 183 5.76 8.99 -10.97
N GLY A 184 5.85 8.13 -9.95
CA GLY A 184 7.08 7.42 -9.64
C GLY A 184 7.42 6.40 -10.73
N LYS A 185 8.72 6.14 -10.95
CA LYS A 185 9.21 5.08 -11.84
C LYS A 185 9.07 3.71 -11.19
N THR A 186 7.84 3.23 -11.08
CA THR A 186 7.47 1.89 -10.61
C THR A 186 7.74 0.84 -11.70
N GLU A 187 7.88 -0.43 -11.31
CA GLU A 187 7.96 -1.55 -12.26
C GLU A 187 6.63 -1.78 -12.99
N ARG A 188 5.49 -1.56 -12.32
CA ARG A 188 4.17 -1.51 -12.95
C ARG A 188 3.80 -0.06 -13.23
N PRO A 189 3.77 0.40 -14.50
CA PRO A 189 3.29 1.73 -14.87
C PRO A 189 1.97 2.11 -14.21
N VAL A 190 1.95 3.26 -13.54
CA VAL A 190 0.74 3.81 -12.87
C VAL A 190 -0.43 3.97 -13.85
N PHE A 191 -0.15 4.29 -15.10
CA PHE A 191 -1.15 4.50 -16.16
C PHE A 191 -1.18 3.37 -17.18
N TRP A 192 -1.19 2.12 -16.70
CA TRP A 192 -1.15 0.91 -17.53
C TRP A 192 -2.23 0.86 -18.63
N PHE A 193 -3.44 1.37 -18.36
CA PHE A 193 -4.59 1.34 -19.27
C PHE A 193 -4.96 2.70 -19.86
N LEU A 194 -4.04 3.68 -19.86
CA LEU A 194 -4.37 5.04 -20.29
C LEU A 194 -4.94 5.09 -21.70
N ASP A 195 -4.27 4.45 -22.65
CA ASP A 195 -4.68 4.43 -24.06
C ASP A 195 -6.06 3.79 -24.26
N GLN A 196 -6.34 2.72 -23.51
CA GLN A 196 -7.61 1.98 -23.58
C GLN A 196 -8.75 2.69 -22.85
N SER A 197 -8.44 3.49 -21.83
CA SER A 197 -9.43 4.21 -21.02
C SER A 197 -10.11 5.37 -21.75
N GLY A 198 -9.53 5.84 -22.86
CA GLY A 198 -9.96 7.04 -23.58
C GLY A 198 -9.64 8.35 -22.87
N VAL A 199 -8.87 8.31 -21.77
CA VAL A 199 -8.34 9.51 -21.09
C VAL A 199 -7.22 10.12 -21.94
N LYS A 200 -7.34 11.41 -22.25
CA LYS A 200 -6.40 12.15 -23.10
C LYS A 200 -5.52 13.10 -22.30
N LEU A 201 -4.54 12.55 -21.58
CA LEU A 201 -3.51 13.33 -20.90
C LEU A 201 -2.27 13.42 -21.78
N THR A 202 -1.68 14.62 -21.87
CA THR A 202 -0.56 14.92 -22.78
C THR A 202 0.75 15.25 -22.07
N ASN A 203 0.73 15.36 -20.74
CA ASN A 203 1.86 15.81 -19.94
C ASN A 203 2.09 14.93 -18.69
N ILE A 204 2.45 13.68 -18.93
CA ILE A 204 2.78 12.71 -17.88
C ILE A 204 4.30 12.58 -17.77
N ASN A 205 4.82 12.78 -16.56
CA ASN A 205 6.24 12.80 -16.25
C ASN A 205 6.55 11.63 -15.30
N ILE A 206 7.39 10.71 -15.72
CA ILE A 206 7.85 9.59 -14.89
C ILE A 206 9.19 10.00 -14.25
N VAL A 207 9.24 10.04 -12.91
CA VAL A 207 10.41 10.52 -12.16
C VAL A 207 11.03 9.43 -11.29
N PRO A 208 12.36 9.43 -11.10
CA PRO A 208 13.02 8.45 -10.24
C PRO A 208 12.67 8.65 -8.77
N PHE A 209 12.71 7.57 -7.99
CA PHE A 209 12.51 7.62 -6.54
C PHE A 209 13.69 8.29 -5.84
N GLY A 210 13.41 9.02 -4.76
CA GLY A 210 14.45 9.61 -3.90
C GLY A 210 15.18 10.80 -4.50
N VAL A 211 14.67 11.39 -5.59
CA VAL A 211 15.31 12.54 -6.28
C VAL A 211 14.38 13.75 -6.25
N TRP A 212 14.92 14.91 -5.86
CA TRP A 212 14.20 16.17 -5.90
C TRP A 212 13.84 16.56 -7.34
N GLN A 213 12.56 16.83 -7.56
CA GLN A 213 12.00 17.38 -8.78
C GLN A 213 11.72 18.87 -8.55
N GLN A 214 12.46 19.73 -9.24
CA GLN A 214 12.31 21.17 -9.10
C GLN A 214 11.15 21.66 -9.97
N VAL A 215 10.14 22.31 -9.36
CA VAL A 215 9.02 22.91 -10.08
C VAL A 215 9.32 24.37 -10.42
N ASP A 216 9.77 25.14 -9.42
CA ASP A 216 10.24 26.51 -9.57
C ASP A 216 11.29 26.81 -8.48
N LYS A 217 11.75 28.07 -8.32
CA LYS A 217 12.76 28.43 -7.30
C LYS A 217 12.35 28.09 -5.84
N ASN A 218 11.07 28.08 -5.53
CA ASN A 218 10.50 27.90 -4.19
C ASN A 218 10.00 26.47 -3.97
N LEU A 219 9.45 25.81 -5.00
CA LEU A 219 8.76 24.52 -4.92
C LEU A 219 9.59 23.38 -5.51
N ARG A 220 9.74 22.30 -4.73
CA ARG A 220 10.21 20.99 -5.21
C ARG A 220 9.45 19.86 -4.53
N PHE A 221 9.47 18.68 -5.14
CA PHE A 221 8.89 17.47 -4.54
C PHE A 221 9.79 16.25 -4.78
N MET A 222 9.57 15.19 -4.02
CA MET A 222 10.29 13.93 -4.14
C MET A 222 9.30 12.79 -3.98
N ILE A 223 9.25 11.88 -4.96
CA ILE A 223 8.49 10.64 -4.85
C ILE A 223 9.39 9.58 -4.23
N LEU A 224 8.83 8.82 -3.30
CA LEU A 224 9.49 7.71 -2.60
C LEU A 224 8.66 6.44 -2.84
N MET A 225 9.31 5.29 -2.84
CA MET A 225 8.65 3.99 -3.02
C MET A 225 8.09 3.46 -1.71
N ASP A 226 7.10 2.57 -1.78
CA ASP A 226 6.75 1.72 -0.65
C ASP A 226 7.79 0.60 -0.45
N GLY A 227 8.04 0.21 0.80
CA GLY A 227 8.98 -0.84 1.13
C GLY A 227 8.43 -2.26 1.01
N VAL A 228 7.10 -2.42 0.89
CA VAL A 228 6.42 -3.72 0.70
C VAL A 228 5.91 -3.87 -0.72
N HIS A 229 5.35 -2.81 -1.30
CA HIS A 229 4.84 -2.77 -2.68
C HIS A 229 5.58 -1.74 -3.54
N PRO A 230 6.91 -1.81 -3.69
CA PRO A 230 7.71 -0.85 -4.47
C PRO A 230 7.30 -0.76 -5.95
N GLU A 231 6.64 -1.80 -6.45
CA GLU A 231 6.14 -1.91 -7.82
C GLU A 231 4.82 -1.17 -8.06
N MET A 232 4.10 -0.72 -7.01
CA MET A 232 2.79 -0.08 -7.12
C MET A 232 2.65 1.18 -6.26
N ASP A 233 3.02 1.10 -4.99
CA ASP A 233 2.70 2.12 -4.00
C ASP A 233 3.84 3.14 -3.88
N THR A 234 3.46 4.41 -3.74
CA THR A 234 4.40 5.51 -3.61
C THR A 234 3.94 6.48 -2.54
N CYS A 235 4.89 7.19 -1.94
CA CYS A 235 4.62 8.34 -1.09
C CYS A 235 5.37 9.57 -1.59
N ILE A 236 5.03 10.75 -1.07
CA ILE A 236 5.59 11.99 -1.57
C ILE A 236 5.96 12.96 -0.45
N ILE A 237 7.09 13.63 -0.65
CA ILE A 237 7.51 14.80 0.11
C ILE A 237 7.40 16.00 -0.81
N VAL A 238 6.76 17.07 -0.33
CA VAL A 238 6.75 18.37 -1.00
C VAL A 238 7.47 19.36 -0.10
N GLU A 239 8.36 20.15 -0.69
CA GLU A 239 9.01 21.26 -0.01
C GLU A 239 8.71 22.57 -0.72
N TYR A 240 8.18 23.54 0.01
CA TYR A 240 7.98 24.91 -0.47
C TYR A 240 8.65 25.90 0.48
N LYS A 241 9.60 26.70 -0.03
CA LYS A 241 10.37 27.67 0.76
C LYS A 241 10.91 27.09 2.08
N GLY A 242 11.40 25.84 2.04
CA GLY A 242 11.93 25.13 3.20
C GLY A 242 10.89 24.58 4.19
N HIS A 243 9.59 24.65 3.89
CA HIS A 243 8.52 23.97 4.64
C HIS A 243 8.20 22.62 3.99
N LYS A 244 8.14 21.54 4.76
CA LYS A 244 7.97 20.17 4.25
C LYS A 244 6.60 19.58 4.59
N ILE A 245 5.95 19.00 3.59
CA ILE A 245 4.71 18.23 3.70
C ILE A 245 5.01 16.79 3.27
N LEU A 246 4.78 15.82 4.17
CA LEU A 246 4.90 14.39 3.89
C LEU A 246 3.50 13.79 3.72
N ASN A 247 3.23 13.17 2.58
CA ASN A 247 2.03 12.37 2.38
C ASN A 247 2.39 10.91 2.09
N THR A 248 2.07 10.05 3.05
CA THR A 248 2.33 8.59 2.97
C THR A 248 1.18 7.80 2.38
N VAL A 249 0.03 8.44 2.16
CA VAL A 249 -1.19 7.80 1.62
C VAL A 249 -1.47 6.51 2.39
N ASP A 250 -1.63 5.37 1.73
CA ASP A 250 -1.86 4.05 2.29
C ASP A 250 -0.66 3.10 2.12
N CYS A 251 0.54 3.66 1.89
CA CYS A 251 1.78 2.87 1.85
C CYS A 251 1.91 2.01 3.12
N THR A 252 2.17 0.71 2.92
CA THR A 252 2.33 -0.25 4.01
C THR A 252 3.59 0.05 4.83
N ARG A 253 4.69 0.37 4.17
CA ARG A 253 5.99 0.71 4.77
C ARG A 253 6.70 1.78 3.93
N PRO A 254 6.21 3.04 3.95
CA PRO A 254 6.68 4.12 3.08
C PRO A 254 8.20 4.32 3.22
N ASN A 255 8.90 4.30 2.08
CA ASN A 255 10.37 4.38 1.96
C ASN A 255 11.12 3.42 2.89
N GLY A 256 10.66 2.17 2.98
CA GLY A 256 11.28 1.15 3.84
C GLY A 256 11.11 1.42 5.35
N GLY A 257 10.33 2.43 5.73
CA GLY A 257 10.11 2.87 7.10
C GLY A 257 11.02 4.02 7.55
N THR A 258 11.85 4.55 6.66
CA THR A 258 12.69 5.73 6.94
C THR A 258 12.03 6.95 6.31
N LEU A 259 11.66 7.93 7.12
CA LEU A 259 10.88 9.10 6.72
C LEU A 259 11.46 10.39 7.34
N PRO A 260 11.20 11.57 6.74
CA PRO A 260 11.64 12.83 7.31
C PRO A 260 10.98 13.10 8.67
N GLU A 261 11.80 13.41 9.66
CA GLU A 261 11.33 13.88 10.97
C GLU A 261 10.99 15.39 10.92
N LYS A 262 10.14 15.84 11.84
CA LYS A 262 9.81 17.25 12.10
C LYS A 262 9.30 18.02 10.87
N VAL A 263 8.62 17.33 9.96
CA VAL A 263 7.90 17.98 8.86
C VAL A 263 6.79 18.90 9.40
N ASP A 264 6.40 19.89 8.61
CA ASP A 264 5.32 20.81 8.98
C ASP A 264 3.96 20.11 8.99
N ILE A 265 3.72 19.25 7.99
CA ILE A 265 2.48 18.47 7.89
C ILE A 265 2.83 17.04 7.51
N MET A 266 2.28 16.07 8.23
CA MET A 266 2.28 14.66 7.87
C MET A 266 0.85 14.19 7.61
N MET A 267 0.66 13.46 6.51
CA MET A 267 -0.62 12.92 6.08
C MET A 267 -0.48 11.41 5.86
N SER A 268 -1.44 10.62 6.36
CA SER A 268 -1.47 9.17 6.17
C SER A 268 -2.89 8.61 6.23
N ASP A 269 -3.04 7.35 5.84
CA ASP A 269 -4.21 6.55 6.18
C ASP A 269 -4.38 6.40 7.70
N PHE A 270 -5.65 6.29 8.10
CA PHE A 270 -6.07 5.90 9.44
C PHE A 270 -6.86 4.59 9.43
N ALA A 271 -7.40 4.19 8.28
CA ALA A 271 -8.15 2.96 8.09
C ALA A 271 -7.88 2.33 6.71
N GLY A 272 -7.83 0.99 6.67
CA GLY A 272 -7.76 0.20 5.45
C GLY A 272 -9.06 -0.55 5.15
N GLY A 273 -8.94 -1.67 4.40
CA GLY A 273 -10.04 -2.61 4.16
C GLY A 273 -10.69 -2.53 2.78
N ALA A 274 -10.05 -1.90 1.79
CA ALA A 274 -10.57 -1.76 0.42
C ALA A 274 -10.40 -3.03 -0.44
N SER A 275 -9.55 -3.96 -0.02
CA SER A 275 -9.20 -5.19 -0.76
C SER A 275 -10.27 -6.29 -0.70
N GLY A 276 -11.33 -6.11 0.08
CA GLY A 276 -12.33 -7.15 0.31
C GLY A 276 -11.92 -8.24 1.29
N PHE A 277 -10.63 -8.49 1.52
CA PHE A 277 -10.20 -9.44 2.54
C PHE A 277 -10.44 -8.91 3.97
N PRO A 278 -10.96 -9.74 4.90
CA PRO A 278 -11.45 -11.11 4.70
C PRO A 278 -12.95 -11.19 4.40
N MET A 279 -13.63 -10.06 4.23
CA MET A 279 -15.08 -9.97 4.16
C MET A 279 -15.68 -10.65 2.92
N THR A 280 -14.96 -10.66 1.80
CA THR A 280 -15.38 -11.38 0.59
C THR A 280 -15.07 -12.87 0.64
N PHE A 281 -14.43 -13.37 1.70
CA PHE A 281 -13.99 -14.75 1.82
C PHE A 281 -14.98 -15.61 2.63
N SER A 282 -15.13 -16.87 2.23
CA SER A 282 -15.94 -17.88 2.91
C SER A 282 -15.28 -19.27 2.87
N GLY A 283 -15.80 -20.22 3.64
CA GLY A 283 -15.23 -21.57 3.76
C GLY A 283 -14.07 -21.67 4.75
N GLY A 284 -13.74 -22.89 5.17
CA GLY A 284 -12.63 -23.16 6.09
C GLY A 284 -12.64 -22.26 7.35
N LYS A 285 -11.56 -21.51 7.56
CA LYS A 285 -11.38 -20.63 8.73
C LYS A 285 -12.15 -19.31 8.66
N PHE A 286 -12.73 -18.95 7.51
CA PHE A 286 -13.37 -17.64 7.29
C PHE A 286 -14.79 -17.57 7.87
N THR A 287 -14.96 -17.99 9.13
CA THR A 287 -16.22 -17.84 9.86
C THR A 287 -16.44 -16.38 10.26
N GLU A 288 -17.68 -16.02 10.58
CA GLU A 288 -18.02 -14.65 11.00
C GLU A 288 -17.30 -14.25 12.28
N GLU A 289 -17.15 -15.17 13.24
CA GLU A 289 -16.39 -14.96 14.47
C GLU A 289 -14.92 -14.70 14.19
N TRP A 290 -14.32 -15.47 13.27
CA TRP A 290 -12.93 -15.29 12.88
C TRP A 290 -12.73 -13.95 12.19
N LYS A 291 -13.59 -13.59 11.24
CA LYS A 291 -13.53 -12.29 10.53
C LYS A 291 -13.65 -11.13 11.50
N ALA A 292 -14.62 -11.16 12.42
CA ALA A 292 -14.79 -10.12 13.43
C ALA A 292 -13.56 -9.97 14.32
N GLN A 293 -12.97 -11.08 14.78
CA GLN A 293 -11.76 -11.07 15.60
C GLN A 293 -10.51 -10.63 14.82
N PHE A 294 -10.41 -11.01 13.56
CA PHE A 294 -9.34 -10.59 12.65
C PHE A 294 -9.39 -9.07 12.43
N ILE A 295 -10.54 -8.53 12.00
CA ILE A 295 -10.75 -7.09 11.79
C ILE A 295 -10.46 -6.29 13.05
N LYS A 296 -10.94 -6.76 14.22
CA LYS A 296 -10.64 -6.12 15.51
C LYS A 296 -9.14 -6.05 15.79
N THR A 297 -8.41 -7.14 15.52
CA THR A 297 -6.96 -7.23 15.71
C THR A 297 -6.21 -6.30 14.75
N GLU A 298 -6.52 -6.34 13.46
CA GLU A 298 -5.82 -5.53 12.44
C GLU A 298 -6.06 -4.03 12.61
N ARG A 299 -7.29 -3.63 12.93
CA ARG A 299 -7.62 -2.23 13.27
C ARG A 299 -6.77 -1.70 14.43
N LYS A 300 -6.63 -2.50 15.50
CA LYS A 300 -5.83 -2.15 16.67
C LYS A 300 -4.34 -2.07 16.32
N LYS A 301 -3.83 -2.99 15.48
CA LYS A 301 -2.44 -2.96 15.00
C LYS A 301 -2.16 -1.69 14.20
N LEU A 302 -3.00 -1.37 13.22
CA LEU A 302 -2.87 -0.18 12.38
C LEU A 302 -2.88 1.09 13.23
N LEU A 303 -3.87 1.22 14.12
CA LEU A 303 -4.02 2.37 15.01
C LEU A 303 -2.77 2.60 15.89
N ASN A 304 -2.27 1.53 16.52
CA ASN A 304 -1.04 1.60 17.34
C ASN A 304 0.19 1.93 16.51
N TYR A 305 0.33 1.31 15.34
CA TYR A 305 1.44 1.54 14.42
C TYR A 305 1.49 3.00 13.97
N LYS A 306 0.37 3.53 13.45
CA LYS A 306 0.30 4.92 12.99
C LYS A 306 0.53 5.91 14.13
N ALA A 307 -0.08 5.69 15.30
CA ALA A 307 0.16 6.55 16.46
C ALA A 307 1.64 6.57 16.90
N GLN A 308 2.32 5.42 16.84
CA GLN A 308 3.74 5.34 17.15
C GLN A 308 4.61 5.98 16.07
N LEU A 309 4.29 5.75 14.79
CA LEU A 309 5.01 6.34 13.67
C LEU A 309 4.98 7.87 13.74
N VAL A 310 3.79 8.46 13.95
CA VAL A 310 3.62 9.91 14.08
C VAL A 310 4.38 10.45 15.30
N ALA A 311 4.30 9.78 16.45
CA ALA A 311 5.04 10.17 17.66
C ALA A 311 6.56 10.13 17.46
N ASN A 312 7.07 9.19 16.66
CA ASN A 312 8.50 9.11 16.34
C ASN A 312 8.93 10.23 15.38
N LEU A 313 8.14 10.49 14.33
CA LEU A 313 8.46 11.49 13.31
C LEU A 313 8.24 12.93 13.78
N LYS A 314 7.40 13.14 14.82
CA LYS A 314 7.15 14.44 15.44
C LYS A 314 6.79 15.56 14.44
N PRO A 315 5.84 15.35 13.51
CA PRO A 315 5.38 16.43 12.65
C PRO A 315 4.74 17.54 13.49
N LYS A 316 4.77 18.79 13.01
CA LYS A 316 4.02 19.88 13.67
C LYS A 316 2.51 19.61 13.64
N ILE A 317 2.04 19.11 12.50
CA ILE A 317 0.64 18.70 12.29
C ILE A 317 0.57 17.29 11.73
N TYR A 318 -0.30 16.48 12.33
CA TYR A 318 -0.77 15.26 11.73
C TYR A 318 -2.20 15.40 11.18
N CYS A 319 -2.42 14.89 9.97
CA CYS A 319 -3.70 14.90 9.28
C CYS A 319 -4.05 13.46 8.84
N PRO A 320 -4.99 12.77 9.52
CA PRO A 320 -5.54 11.52 9.03
C PRO A 320 -6.33 11.80 7.75
N PHE A 321 -5.95 11.14 6.67
CA PHE A 321 -6.37 11.50 5.32
C PHE A 321 -7.12 10.39 4.60
N ALA A 322 -6.57 9.17 4.61
CA ALA A 322 -7.09 8.04 3.84
C ALA A 322 -7.84 7.06 4.75
N GLY A 323 -9.02 6.61 4.30
CA GLY A 323 -9.89 5.72 5.08
C GLY A 323 -11.39 6.07 5.06
N TYR A 324 -11.80 7.10 4.31
CA TYR A 324 -13.20 7.57 4.23
C TYR A 324 -14.06 6.88 3.16
N PHE A 325 -13.58 5.81 2.52
CA PHE A 325 -14.38 5.10 1.53
C PHE A 325 -15.53 4.33 2.20
N VAL A 326 -16.61 4.13 1.45
CA VAL A 326 -17.80 3.38 1.88
C VAL A 326 -18.09 2.31 0.84
N GLU A 327 -18.42 1.11 1.30
CA GLU A 327 -18.95 -0.01 0.51
C GLU A 327 -20.38 0.32 0.05
N ALA A 328 -20.47 1.26 -0.89
CA ALA A 328 -21.72 1.93 -1.22
C ALA A 328 -22.65 1.09 -2.12
N HIS A 329 -22.09 0.14 -2.88
CA HIS A 329 -22.88 -0.64 -3.83
C HIS A 329 -23.91 -1.50 -3.08
N PRO A 330 -25.18 -1.58 -3.54
CA PRO A 330 -26.24 -2.28 -2.80
C PRO A 330 -25.96 -3.75 -2.48
N SER A 331 -25.22 -4.47 -3.34
CA SER A 331 -24.80 -5.86 -3.10
C SER A 331 -23.82 -6.03 -1.94
N ASP A 332 -23.19 -4.95 -1.49
CA ASP A 332 -22.10 -4.98 -0.53
C ASP A 332 -22.56 -4.57 0.87
N LYS A 333 -23.89 -4.58 1.10
CA LYS A 333 -24.51 -4.26 2.40
C LYS A 333 -23.88 -5.03 3.56
N TYR A 334 -23.69 -6.34 3.40
CA TYR A 334 -23.04 -7.17 4.42
C TYR A 334 -21.64 -6.64 4.75
N ILE A 335 -20.83 -6.34 3.74
CA ILE A 335 -19.45 -5.84 3.91
C ILE A 335 -19.49 -4.47 4.58
N LYS A 336 -20.38 -3.58 4.15
CA LYS A 336 -20.59 -2.26 4.76
C LYS A 336 -20.89 -2.35 6.26
N GLU A 337 -21.70 -3.33 6.67
CA GLU A 337 -22.15 -3.51 8.06
C GLU A 337 -21.09 -4.17 8.95
N THR A 338 -20.15 -4.91 8.37
CA THR A 338 -19.22 -5.77 9.12
C THR A 338 -17.75 -5.36 8.98
N ASN A 339 -17.35 -4.69 7.90
CA ASN A 339 -16.01 -4.14 7.67
C ASN A 339 -15.79 -2.84 8.45
N LEU A 340 -15.74 -2.96 9.78
CA LEU A 340 -15.58 -1.82 10.67
C LEU A 340 -14.23 -1.12 10.41
N LYS A 341 -14.25 0.21 10.27
CA LYS A 341 -13.05 1.04 10.04
C LYS A 341 -12.59 1.73 11.32
N ASN A 342 -11.33 2.14 11.38
CA ASN A 342 -10.86 2.99 12.46
C ASN A 342 -11.48 4.39 12.36
N ASP A 343 -11.65 5.04 13.50
CA ASP A 343 -12.08 6.43 13.60
C ASP A 343 -10.83 7.35 13.59
N PRO A 344 -10.75 8.35 12.69
CA PRO A 344 -9.63 9.29 12.67
C PRO A 344 -9.48 10.06 13.99
N ASP A 345 -10.57 10.34 14.71
CA ASP A 345 -10.50 11.05 15.98
C ASP A 345 -9.92 10.19 17.11
N GLU A 346 -10.12 8.87 17.03
CA GLU A 346 -9.46 7.92 17.93
C GLU A 346 -7.94 7.89 17.69
N LEU A 347 -7.50 7.86 16.43
CA LEU A 347 -6.09 7.94 16.10
C LEU A 347 -5.47 9.25 16.64
N ASN A 348 -6.15 10.37 16.43
CA ASN A 348 -5.71 11.66 16.93
C ASN A 348 -5.60 11.69 18.47
N ARG A 349 -6.56 11.08 19.19
CA ARG A 349 -6.47 10.94 20.65
C ARG A 349 -5.24 10.15 21.08
N GLN A 350 -4.92 9.05 20.39
CA GLN A 350 -3.74 8.24 20.71
C GLN A 350 -2.43 8.96 20.42
N ILE A 351 -2.36 9.73 19.34
CA ILE A 351 -1.20 10.55 19.01
C ILE A 351 -0.97 11.59 20.11
N ARG A 352 -2.00 12.36 20.48
CA ARG A 352 -1.88 13.39 21.54
C ARG A 352 -1.51 12.79 22.90
N LYS A 353 -1.94 11.55 23.19
CA LYS A 353 -1.53 10.82 24.40
C LYS A 353 -0.05 10.45 24.39
N LYS A 354 0.52 10.13 23.22
CA LYS A 354 1.95 9.78 23.07
C LYS A 354 2.84 11.02 22.95
N SER A 355 2.34 12.10 22.36
CA SER A 355 3.08 13.33 22.12
C SER A 355 2.12 14.52 22.11
N SER A 356 2.13 15.31 23.19
CA SER A 356 1.28 16.49 23.37
C SER A 356 1.60 17.64 22.40
N ASP A 357 2.84 17.67 21.90
CA ASP A 357 3.34 18.77 21.07
C ASP A 357 2.87 18.66 19.62
N ILE A 358 2.30 17.51 19.23
CA ILE A 358 1.79 17.28 17.88
C ILE A 358 0.34 17.76 17.81
N SER A 359 0.11 18.76 16.96
CA SER A 359 -1.25 19.18 16.63
C SER A 359 -1.88 18.19 15.64
N THR A 360 -3.19 17.98 15.74
CA THR A 360 -3.90 17.04 14.86
C THR A 360 -5.09 17.74 14.22
N TRP A 361 -5.32 17.52 12.93
CA TRP A 361 -6.46 18.07 12.20
C TRP A 361 -7.14 16.99 11.37
N THR A 362 -8.39 16.64 11.73
CA THR A 362 -9.26 15.78 10.90
C THR A 362 -9.97 16.67 9.87
N PRO A 363 -9.62 16.60 8.57
CA PRO A 363 -10.18 17.52 7.60
C PRO A 363 -11.60 17.14 7.22
N LYS A 364 -12.55 18.07 7.31
CA LYS A 364 -13.90 17.92 6.73
C LYS A 364 -13.90 18.27 5.25
N PRO A 365 -14.81 17.73 4.42
CA PRO A 365 -14.93 18.17 3.04
C PRO A 365 -15.19 19.68 2.94
N GLY A 366 -14.35 20.38 2.18
CA GLY A 366 -14.32 21.84 2.03
C GLY A 366 -13.42 22.56 3.03
N ALA A 367 -12.89 21.88 4.05
CA ALA A 367 -12.02 22.51 5.05
C ALA A 367 -10.66 22.90 4.47
N ILE A 368 -10.10 24.00 4.98
CA ILE A 368 -8.81 24.55 4.58
C ILE A 368 -7.93 24.70 5.82
N LEU A 369 -6.68 24.26 5.73
CA LEU A 369 -5.62 24.52 6.70
C LEU A 369 -4.58 25.45 6.05
N ASP A 370 -4.28 26.57 6.69
CA ASP A 370 -3.27 27.54 6.27
C ASP A 370 -1.98 27.41 7.10
N LEU A 371 -0.85 27.13 6.44
CA LEU A 371 0.40 26.87 7.15
C LEU A 371 0.97 28.11 7.84
N LYS A 372 0.69 29.33 7.34
CA LYS A 372 1.21 30.57 7.97
C LYS A 372 0.57 30.82 9.33
N ALA A 373 -0.71 30.52 9.48
CA ALA A 373 -1.43 30.72 10.73
C ALA A 373 -0.79 29.96 11.90
N LEU A 374 -0.17 28.80 11.61
CA LEU A 374 0.50 27.94 12.60
C LEU A 374 1.77 28.54 13.18
N HIS A 375 2.54 29.26 12.35
CA HIS A 375 3.78 29.88 12.79
C HIS A 375 3.55 31.13 13.65
N SER A 376 2.32 31.64 13.68
CA SER A 376 2.03 32.93 14.32
C SER A 376 1.71 32.78 15.81
N ASN A 377 1.15 31.64 16.27
CA ASN A 377 0.95 31.33 17.70
C ASN A 377 0.51 29.84 17.89
N PRO A 378 1.15 29.02 18.76
CA PRO A 378 0.74 27.64 19.04
C PRO A 378 -0.69 27.49 19.59
N PHE A 379 -1.22 28.52 20.27
CA PHE A 379 -2.60 28.57 20.77
C PHE A 379 -3.62 29.03 19.71
N SER A 380 -3.15 29.37 18.51
CA SER A 380 -3.93 29.93 17.39
C SER A 380 -4.16 28.90 16.27
N PHE A 381 -3.92 27.62 16.51
CA PHE A 381 -4.12 26.53 15.55
C PHE A 381 -5.51 26.59 14.87
N SER A 382 -6.56 26.91 15.64
CA SER A 382 -7.92 27.05 15.14
C SER A 382 -8.11 28.24 14.18
N LEU A 383 -7.31 29.30 14.29
CA LEU A 383 -7.38 30.46 13.39
C LEU A 383 -6.78 30.16 12.01
N GLY A 384 -6.01 29.08 11.89
CA GLY A 384 -5.51 28.56 10.61
C GLY A 384 -6.43 27.61 9.90
N ILE A 385 -7.55 27.23 10.52
CA ILE A 385 -8.51 26.28 9.96
C ILE A 385 -9.77 27.04 9.57
N SER A 386 -10.13 26.96 8.29
CA SER A 386 -11.46 27.35 7.82
C SER A 386 -12.30 26.10 7.66
N ASP A 387 -13.28 25.91 8.55
CA ASP A 387 -14.25 24.83 8.45
C ASP A 387 -15.27 25.10 7.33
N PRO A 388 -15.84 24.05 6.71
CA PRO A 388 -16.95 24.20 5.78
C PRO A 388 -18.23 24.64 6.51
N PRO A 389 -19.29 25.05 5.79
CA PRO A 389 -20.57 25.43 6.40
C PRO A 389 -21.10 24.38 7.39
N ALA A 390 -21.75 24.84 8.46
CA ALA A 390 -22.36 23.95 9.45
C ALA A 390 -23.32 22.95 8.77
N GLY A 391 -23.25 21.68 9.18
CA GLY A 391 -24.04 20.60 8.58
C GLY A 391 -23.46 20.00 7.30
N THR A 392 -22.26 20.41 6.86
CA THR A 392 -21.56 19.76 5.75
C THR A 392 -21.38 18.27 6.03
N LYS A 393 -21.93 17.43 5.13
CA LYS A 393 -21.85 15.97 5.24
C LYS A 393 -20.43 15.50 4.94
N ILE A 394 -19.92 14.60 5.79
CA ILE A 394 -18.59 13.99 5.62
C ILE A 394 -18.64 12.93 4.52
N PHE A 395 -19.69 12.11 4.53
CA PHE A 395 -19.90 11.05 3.55
C PHE A 395 -20.98 11.44 2.56
N LYS A 396 -20.82 10.94 1.32
CA LYS A 396 -21.90 10.96 0.34
C LYS A 396 -23.00 9.98 0.80
N GLU A 397 -24.25 10.31 0.50
CA GLU A 397 -25.41 9.46 0.85
C GLU A 397 -26.06 8.80 -0.37
N SER A 398 -25.76 9.29 -1.57
CA SER A 398 -26.30 8.78 -2.82
C SER A 398 -25.22 8.66 -3.88
N TRP A 399 -25.31 7.62 -4.71
CA TRP A 399 -24.36 7.34 -5.78
C TRP A 399 -25.14 7.12 -7.06
N ASP A 400 -24.64 7.71 -8.14
CA ASP A 400 -25.09 7.40 -9.49
C ASP A 400 -24.26 6.20 -9.96
N PHE A 401 -24.80 5.01 -9.73
CA PHE A 401 -24.14 3.76 -10.13
C PHE A 401 -24.22 3.54 -11.64
N ASP A 402 -25.24 4.07 -12.31
CA ASP A 402 -25.46 3.87 -13.75
C ASP A 402 -24.29 4.41 -14.58
N LEU A 403 -23.68 5.52 -14.13
CA LEU A 403 -22.45 6.06 -14.71
C LEU A 403 -21.31 5.01 -14.83
N TYR A 404 -21.23 4.08 -13.87
CA TYR A 404 -20.20 3.04 -13.81
C TYR A 404 -20.71 1.72 -14.38
N LEU A 405 -21.91 1.28 -13.97
CA LEU A 405 -22.48 -0.01 -14.34
C LEU A 405 -22.84 -0.10 -15.82
N ASN A 406 -23.25 1.00 -16.47
CA ASN A 406 -23.57 0.98 -17.90
C ASN A 406 -22.35 0.64 -18.75
N VAL A 407 -21.17 1.19 -18.42
CA VAL A 407 -19.92 0.90 -19.13
C VAL A 407 -19.54 -0.58 -19.00
N LEU A 408 -19.68 -1.12 -17.79
CA LEU A 408 -19.40 -2.54 -17.51
C LEU A 408 -20.39 -3.46 -18.24
N SER A 409 -21.65 -3.06 -18.33
CA SER A 409 -22.73 -3.89 -18.90
C SER A 409 -22.62 -4.08 -20.41
N VAL A 410 -21.89 -3.22 -21.13
CA VAL A 410 -21.64 -3.36 -22.59
C VAL A 410 -20.93 -4.69 -22.91
N ALA A 411 -20.13 -5.22 -21.99
CA ALA A 411 -19.40 -6.46 -22.21
C ALA A 411 -20.28 -7.72 -22.01
N ILE A 412 -21.47 -7.61 -21.42
CA ILE A 412 -22.27 -8.79 -21.03
C ILE A 412 -22.62 -9.63 -22.26
N GLU A 413 -23.19 -9.05 -23.31
CA GLU A 413 -23.67 -9.82 -24.48
C GLU A 413 -22.60 -10.00 -25.58
N ASP A 414 -21.33 -9.78 -25.27
CA ASP A 414 -20.25 -9.93 -26.24
C ASP A 414 -20.13 -11.39 -26.72
N GLU A 415 -19.84 -11.56 -28.01
CA GLU A 415 -19.79 -12.86 -28.67
C GLU A 415 -18.74 -13.79 -28.04
N VAL A 416 -17.63 -13.24 -27.53
CA VAL A 416 -16.57 -14.04 -26.88
C VAL A 416 -17.11 -14.89 -25.72
N PHE A 417 -18.11 -14.38 -24.99
CA PHE A 417 -18.69 -15.07 -23.83
C PHE A 417 -19.68 -16.18 -24.19
N ARG A 418 -19.91 -16.42 -25.50
CA ARG A 418 -20.61 -17.63 -25.98
C ARG A 418 -19.73 -18.87 -25.95
N TYR A 419 -18.40 -18.70 -25.90
CA TYR A 419 -17.43 -19.78 -25.94
C TYR A 419 -16.81 -19.99 -24.56
N PRO A 420 -17.08 -21.11 -23.86
CA PRO A 420 -16.54 -21.35 -22.52
C PRO A 420 -15.00 -21.34 -22.41
N SER A 421 -14.28 -21.40 -23.54
CA SER A 421 -12.80 -21.32 -23.58
C SER A 421 -12.24 -20.00 -23.07
N TRP A 422 -13.04 -18.91 -23.09
CA TRP A 422 -12.60 -17.59 -22.61
C TRP A 422 -12.05 -17.66 -21.19
N VAL A 423 -12.63 -18.53 -20.34
CA VAL A 423 -12.20 -18.68 -18.94
C VAL A 423 -10.75 -19.16 -18.92
N LYS A 424 -10.44 -20.22 -19.66
CA LYS A 424 -9.07 -20.76 -19.72
C LYS A 424 -8.11 -19.76 -20.32
N GLU A 425 -8.52 -19.08 -21.39
CA GLU A 425 -7.71 -18.08 -22.06
C GLU A 425 -7.35 -16.91 -21.13
N TYR A 426 -8.35 -16.35 -20.43
CA TYR A 426 -8.14 -15.24 -19.50
C TYR A 426 -7.19 -15.61 -18.36
N TYR A 427 -7.42 -16.71 -17.65
CA TYR A 427 -6.55 -17.09 -16.52
C TYR A 427 -5.15 -17.49 -16.99
N THR A 428 -5.01 -18.10 -18.18
CA THR A 428 -3.68 -18.38 -18.78
C THR A 428 -2.95 -17.08 -19.13
N TRP A 429 -3.65 -16.11 -19.71
CA TRP A 429 -3.13 -14.78 -20.04
C TRP A 429 -2.75 -13.99 -18.78
N ALA A 430 -3.58 -14.03 -17.74
CA ALA A 430 -3.36 -13.39 -16.45
C ALA A 430 -2.21 -14.03 -15.64
N GLY A 431 -1.55 -15.05 -16.18
CA GLY A 431 -0.35 -15.64 -15.60
C GLY A 431 -0.60 -16.79 -14.64
N PHE A 432 -1.84 -17.28 -14.51
CA PHE A 432 -2.13 -18.49 -13.72
C PHE A 432 -1.62 -19.72 -14.46
N LYS A 433 -0.34 -20.04 -14.27
CA LYS A 433 0.36 -21.20 -14.85
C LYS A 433 1.01 -22.00 -13.75
N GLY A 434 1.00 -23.34 -13.87
CA GLY A 434 1.65 -24.21 -12.89
C GLY A 434 0.90 -24.35 -11.56
N TYR A 435 -0.37 -23.96 -11.50
CA TYR A 435 -1.21 -24.14 -10.31
C TYR A 435 -2.12 -25.36 -10.46
N ASN A 436 -2.17 -26.22 -9.44
CA ASN A 436 -3.23 -27.23 -9.30
C ASN A 436 -4.50 -26.57 -8.76
N LEU A 437 -5.15 -25.78 -9.62
CA LEU A 437 -6.27 -24.96 -9.25
C LEU A 437 -7.49 -25.29 -10.11
N VAL A 438 -8.54 -25.78 -9.42
CA VAL A 438 -9.88 -25.96 -9.99
C VAL A 438 -10.75 -24.81 -9.48
N ILE A 439 -11.10 -23.89 -10.38
CA ILE A 439 -11.95 -22.74 -10.07
C ILE A 439 -13.35 -23.02 -10.61
N ARG A 440 -14.35 -22.94 -9.74
CA ARG A 440 -15.73 -22.76 -10.18
C ARG A 440 -16.02 -21.28 -10.30
N VAL A 441 -16.29 -20.79 -11.52
CA VAL A 441 -16.72 -19.41 -11.76
C VAL A 441 -18.24 -19.36 -11.81
N LEU A 442 -18.81 -18.54 -10.92
CA LEU A 442 -20.24 -18.30 -10.78
C LEU A 442 -20.54 -16.85 -11.15
N GLU A 443 -21.11 -16.64 -12.33
CA GLU A 443 -21.53 -15.30 -12.77
C GLU A 443 -22.90 -14.97 -12.17
N GLN A 444 -22.96 -13.98 -11.28
CA GLN A 444 -24.22 -13.48 -10.72
C GLN A 444 -24.76 -12.27 -11.51
N PRO A 445 -26.05 -12.23 -11.86
CA PRO A 445 -26.70 -11.04 -12.40
C PRO A 445 -26.69 -9.89 -11.37
N VAL A 446 -26.41 -8.66 -11.81
CA VAL A 446 -26.55 -7.46 -10.98
C VAL A 446 -27.32 -6.38 -11.75
N PRO A 447 -28.42 -5.85 -11.18
CA PRO A 447 -29.71 -6.50 -10.97
C PRO A 447 -30.69 -6.34 -12.18
N LYS A 448 -31.71 -7.22 -12.22
CA LYS A 448 -32.98 -7.19 -13.00
C LYS A 448 -33.18 -7.98 -14.30
N HIS A 449 -32.19 -8.44 -15.08
CA HIS A 449 -32.55 -9.05 -16.40
C HIS A 449 -31.80 -10.31 -16.87
N LEU A 450 -31.16 -11.09 -16.00
CA LEU A 450 -30.64 -12.40 -16.40
C LEU A 450 -31.21 -13.50 -15.50
N THR A 451 -32.01 -14.38 -16.11
CA THR A 451 -32.68 -15.54 -15.47
C THR A 451 -31.86 -16.83 -15.59
N SER A 452 -30.58 -16.76 -15.93
CA SER A 452 -29.72 -17.94 -16.05
C SER A 452 -28.47 -17.80 -15.20
N ASP A 453 -28.36 -18.60 -14.15
CA ASP A 453 -27.08 -18.92 -13.54
C ASP A 453 -26.24 -19.65 -14.58
N ARG A 454 -25.09 -19.08 -14.98
CA ARG A 454 -24.13 -19.77 -15.86
C ARG A 454 -22.96 -20.25 -15.00
N HIS A 455 -22.70 -21.55 -15.07
CA HIS A 455 -21.59 -22.20 -14.38
C HIS A 455 -20.48 -22.49 -15.37
N SER A 456 -19.27 -22.04 -15.08
CA SER A 456 -18.07 -22.48 -15.81
C SER A 456 -17.09 -23.11 -14.83
N LEU A 457 -16.69 -24.36 -15.11
CA LEU A 457 -15.60 -25.02 -14.40
C LEU A 457 -14.32 -24.77 -15.17
N LEU A 458 -13.33 -24.19 -14.51
CA LEU A 458 -12.00 -24.02 -15.06
C LEU A 458 -11.02 -24.96 -14.35
N ASP A 459 -10.40 -25.82 -15.14
CA ASP A 459 -9.27 -26.64 -14.73
C ASP A 459 -8.01 -26.13 -15.44
N LEU A 460 -7.01 -25.70 -14.66
CA LEU A 460 -5.75 -25.17 -15.17
C LEU A 460 -4.64 -26.24 -15.25
N VAL A 461 -4.97 -27.52 -15.02
CA VAL A 461 -4.07 -28.67 -15.25
C VAL A 461 -4.67 -29.65 -16.28
N ILE A 462 -3.80 -30.19 -17.12
CA ILE A 462 -4.09 -31.33 -18.00
C ILE A 462 -4.36 -32.54 -17.09
N PHE A 463 -5.62 -32.94 -16.93
CA PHE A 463 -6.13 -34.19 -16.33
C PHE A 463 -5.24 -34.92 -15.30
N PRO A 464 -5.76 -35.19 -14.09
CA PRO A 464 -5.81 -36.55 -13.56
C PRO A 464 -7.06 -37.26 -14.11
N THR A 465 -6.97 -38.57 -14.28
CA THR A 465 -8.05 -39.47 -14.74
C THR A 465 -9.30 -39.53 -13.85
N GLU A 466 -9.40 -38.70 -12.81
CA GLU A 466 -10.55 -38.59 -11.90
C GLU A 466 -10.84 -37.12 -11.58
N ASN A 467 -12.12 -36.72 -11.56
CA ASN A 467 -12.56 -35.35 -11.23
C ASN A 467 -12.09 -34.98 -9.81
N PRO A 468 -11.11 -34.06 -9.65
CA PRO A 468 -10.71 -33.61 -8.32
C PRO A 468 -11.86 -32.87 -7.62
N PRO A 469 -11.95 -32.91 -6.28
CA PRO A 469 -12.93 -32.13 -5.53
C PRO A 469 -12.71 -30.63 -5.76
N ILE A 470 -13.80 -29.87 -5.91
CA ILE A 470 -13.76 -28.41 -6.04
C ILE A 470 -13.12 -27.83 -4.78
N GLN A 471 -11.94 -27.23 -4.92
CA GLN A 471 -11.24 -26.60 -3.79
C GLN A 471 -11.65 -25.13 -3.64
N TRP A 472 -11.78 -24.40 -4.77
CA TRP A 472 -12.04 -22.96 -4.79
C TRP A 472 -13.28 -22.62 -5.62
N SER A 473 -14.11 -21.71 -5.11
CA SER A 473 -15.25 -21.14 -5.85
C SER A 473 -15.17 -19.63 -5.82
N LEU A 474 -15.47 -19.04 -6.98
CA LEU A 474 -15.41 -17.61 -7.22
C LEU A 474 -16.76 -17.14 -7.75
N GLU A 475 -17.43 -16.28 -7.00
CA GLU A 475 -18.63 -15.59 -7.44
C GLU A 475 -18.28 -14.18 -7.87
N GLU A 476 -18.62 -13.83 -9.11
CA GLU A 476 -18.32 -12.53 -9.70
C GLU A 476 -19.60 -11.86 -10.20
N LYS A 477 -19.61 -10.53 -10.12
CA LYS A 477 -20.63 -9.74 -10.82
C LYS A 477 -20.38 -9.89 -12.33
N VAL A 478 -21.35 -10.44 -13.07
CA VAL A 478 -21.20 -10.80 -14.50
C VAL A 478 -20.68 -9.64 -15.36
N SER A 479 -21.18 -8.42 -15.11
CA SER A 479 -20.77 -7.22 -15.84
C SER A 479 -19.29 -6.90 -15.65
N ILE A 480 -18.72 -7.21 -14.49
CA ILE A 480 -17.34 -6.89 -14.15
C ILE A 480 -16.40 -7.94 -14.72
N MET A 481 -16.69 -9.23 -14.49
CA MET A 481 -15.88 -10.32 -15.04
C MET A 481 -15.76 -10.20 -16.55
N ARG A 482 -16.90 -10.00 -17.23
CA ARG A 482 -16.93 -9.87 -18.68
C ARG A 482 -16.24 -8.60 -19.17
N HIS A 483 -16.36 -7.49 -18.45
CA HIS A 483 -15.61 -6.27 -18.79
C HIS A 483 -14.10 -6.49 -18.68
N VAL A 484 -13.64 -7.07 -17.56
CA VAL A 484 -12.22 -7.36 -17.32
C VAL A 484 -11.65 -8.29 -18.39
N VAL A 485 -12.35 -9.39 -18.70
CA VAL A 485 -11.91 -10.36 -19.71
C VAL A 485 -11.86 -9.73 -21.09
N LYS A 486 -12.93 -9.04 -21.51
CA LYS A 486 -13.03 -8.44 -22.85
C LYS A 486 -11.93 -7.40 -23.11
N HIS A 487 -11.54 -6.67 -22.08
CA HIS A 487 -10.57 -5.59 -22.21
C HIS A 487 -9.14 -5.99 -21.78
N GLY A 488 -8.93 -7.23 -21.34
CA GLY A 488 -7.63 -7.69 -20.85
C GLY A 488 -7.16 -6.87 -19.65
N LEU A 489 -8.04 -6.66 -18.68
CA LEU A 489 -7.72 -5.95 -17.43
C LEU A 489 -7.07 -6.89 -16.40
N LEU A 490 -6.46 -6.33 -15.36
CA LEU A 490 -5.70 -7.12 -14.38
C LEU A 490 -6.64 -7.86 -13.41
N TRP A 491 -6.12 -8.90 -12.76
CA TRP A 491 -6.82 -9.59 -11.68
C TRP A 491 -7.26 -8.66 -10.55
N ASP A 492 -6.50 -7.59 -10.30
CA ASP A 492 -6.82 -6.59 -9.27
C ASP A 492 -8.14 -5.86 -9.56
N ASP A 493 -8.55 -5.74 -10.83
CA ASP A 493 -9.84 -5.17 -11.23
C ASP A 493 -11.05 -6.06 -10.84
N LEU A 494 -10.81 -7.34 -10.53
CA LEU A 494 -11.80 -8.28 -9.96
C LEU A 494 -11.72 -8.35 -8.43
N TYR A 495 -10.52 -8.20 -7.88
CA TYR A 495 -10.28 -8.38 -6.45
C TYR A 495 -10.58 -7.14 -5.62
N ILE A 496 -10.17 -5.96 -6.09
CA ILE A 496 -10.31 -4.70 -5.35
C ILE A 496 -11.75 -4.17 -5.49
N GLY A 497 -12.27 -3.54 -4.43
CA GLY A 497 -13.59 -2.91 -4.48
C GLY A 497 -14.76 -3.90 -4.36
N PHE A 498 -14.51 -5.07 -3.77
CA PHE A 498 -15.55 -6.02 -3.36
C PHE A 498 -16.33 -6.65 -4.51
N GLN A 499 -15.72 -6.77 -5.70
CA GLN A 499 -16.41 -7.28 -6.88
C GLN A 499 -16.62 -8.79 -6.84
N ASN A 500 -15.75 -9.49 -6.09
CA ASN A 500 -15.77 -10.93 -5.99
C ASN A 500 -16.21 -11.46 -4.63
N ARG A 501 -16.63 -12.73 -4.60
CA ARG A 501 -16.77 -13.55 -3.39
C ARG A 501 -15.96 -14.83 -3.59
N LEU A 502 -15.06 -15.09 -2.65
CA LEU A 502 -14.08 -16.17 -2.72
C LEU A 502 -14.39 -17.21 -1.66
N GLN A 503 -14.84 -18.39 -2.07
CA GLN A 503 -14.94 -19.55 -1.19
C GLN A 503 -13.67 -20.39 -1.31
N ARG A 504 -13.05 -20.68 -0.18
CA ARG A 504 -11.82 -21.48 -0.10
C ARG A 504 -11.94 -22.52 1.01
N ASP A 505 -12.01 -23.78 0.62
CA ASP A 505 -12.02 -24.91 1.56
C ASP A 505 -11.42 -26.17 0.92
N PRO A 506 -10.28 -26.70 1.42
CA PRO A 506 -9.50 -26.20 2.56
C PRO A 506 -8.79 -24.86 2.27
N ASP A 507 -8.46 -24.12 3.33
CA ASP A 507 -7.66 -22.89 3.28
C ASP A 507 -6.18 -23.16 2.92
N ILE A 508 -5.91 -23.78 1.77
CA ILE A 508 -4.55 -24.08 1.29
C ILE A 508 -4.04 -22.91 0.45
N TYR A 509 -2.86 -22.42 0.81
CA TYR A 509 -2.13 -21.44 0.00
C TYR A 509 -1.38 -22.24 -1.07
N HIS A 510 -1.65 -22.01 -2.35
CA HIS A 510 -0.98 -22.76 -3.42
C HIS A 510 0.45 -22.27 -3.58
N HIS A 511 1.40 -23.19 -3.45
CA HIS A 511 2.83 -22.96 -3.19
C HIS A 511 3.74 -23.04 -4.44
N GLN A 512 3.18 -23.01 -5.65
CA GLN A 512 3.97 -23.21 -6.87
C GLN A 512 4.28 -21.91 -7.60
#